data_AF-A0ABD5Z323-F1
#
_entry.id   AF-A0ABD5Z323-F1
#
_cell.length_a   1.000
_cell.length_b   1.000
_cell.length_c   1.000
_cell.angle_alpha   90.00
_cell.angle_beta   90.00
_cell.angle_gamma   90.00
#
_symmetry.space_group_name_H-M   'P 1'
#
loop_
_entity.id
_entity.type
_entity.pdbx_description
1 polymer ?
#
loop_
_entity_poly.entity_id
_entity_poly.type
_entity_poly.pdbx_seq_one_letter_code
_entity_poly.pdbx_strand_id
1 'polypeptide(L)' 'MPEYPIVVRELGGEMRLGVEEADELEADVREVVTEGYERVDVDACEDGERVGTVVASEDNLDVVDVRWEN' A
#
# COMPACT_ATOMS: atom_id res chain seq x y z
N MET A 1 -2.30 -11.17 12.81
CA MET A 1 -2.74 -10.56 11.55
C MET A 1 -1.51 -9.97 10.89
N PRO A 2 -1.16 -10.43 9.69
CA PRO A 2 -0.04 -9.93 8.91
C PRO A 2 -0.29 -8.48 8.45
N GLU A 3 0.78 -7.70 8.40
CA GLU A 3 0.74 -6.27 8.11
C GLU A 3 1.75 -5.98 6.99
N TYR A 4 1.28 -5.30 5.94
CA TYR A 4 2.04 -5.02 4.73
C TYR A 4 2.15 -3.50 4.52
N PRO A 5 3.37 -2.92 4.52
CA PRO A 5 3.55 -1.48 4.34
C PRO A 5 3.03 -0.99 2.99
N ILE A 6 2.35 0.15 2.98
CA ILE A 6 2.03 0.89 1.75
C ILE A 6 3.13 1.93 1.56
N VAL A 7 3.84 1.84 0.44
CA VAL A 7 4.98 2.70 0.12
C VAL A 7 4.81 3.38 -1.22
N VAL A 8 5.41 4.55 -1.36
CA VAL A 8 5.59 5.22 -2.64
C VAL A 8 6.86 4.68 -3.30
N ARG A 9 6.81 4.40 -4.60
CA ARG A 9 7.93 3.95 -5.41
C ARG A 9 8.00 4.73 -6.70
N GLU A 10 9.20 5.14 -7.09
CA GLU A 10 9.44 5.72 -8.40
C GLU A 10 9.55 4.62 -9.46
N LEU A 11 8.64 4.62 -10.43
CA LEU A 11 8.61 3.63 -11.51
C LEU A 11 8.53 4.32 -12.86
N GLY A 12 9.66 4.40 -13.56
CA GLY A 12 9.75 5.05 -14.86
C GLY A 12 9.66 6.57 -14.80
N GLY A 13 10.08 7.17 -13.68
CA GLY A 13 10.06 8.63 -13.45
C GLY A 13 8.73 9.17 -12.94
N GLU A 14 7.79 8.30 -12.57
CA GLU A 14 6.51 8.67 -11.95
C GLU A 14 6.40 8.00 -10.58
N MET A 15 5.92 8.75 -9.58
CA MET A 15 5.66 8.23 -8.24
C MET A 15 4.38 7.38 -8.24
N ARG A 16 4.45 6.19 -7.66
CA ARG A 16 3.33 5.25 -7.57
C ARG A 16 3.23 4.59 -6.21
N LEU A 17 2.01 4.29 -5.78
CA LEU A 17 1.77 3.48 -4.59
C LEU A 17 1.96 1.99 -4.88
N GLY A 18 2.60 1.31 -3.94
CA GLY A 18 2.72 -0.14 -3.88
C GLY A 18 2.57 -0.64 -2.46
N VAL A 19 2.26 -1.92 -2.33
CA VAL A 19 2.27 -2.62 -1.05
C VAL A 19 3.55 -3.47 -1.02
N GLU A 20 4.40 -3.29 -0.01
CA GLU A 20 5.58 -4.11 0.15
C GLU A 20 5.19 -5.55 0.50
N GLU A 21 5.97 -6.50 -0.01
CA GLU A 21 5.72 -7.94 0.20
C GLU A 21 4.33 -8.38 -0.27
N ALA A 22 3.73 -7.66 -1.23
CA ALA A 22 2.44 -7.99 -1.82
C ALA A 22 2.39 -9.39 -2.45
N ASP A 23 3.53 -9.95 -2.88
CA ASP A 23 3.61 -11.33 -3.37
C ASP A 23 3.25 -12.38 -2.29
N GLU A 24 3.34 -12.03 -1.00
CA GLU A 24 2.92 -12.88 0.13
C GLU A 24 1.46 -12.65 0.53
N LEU A 25 0.84 -11.59 0.02
CA LEU A 25 -0.56 -11.25 0.23
C LEU A 25 -1.39 -11.76 -0.96
N GLU A 26 -2.19 -12.81 -0.76
CA GLU A 26 -3.03 -13.37 -1.82
C GLU A 26 -4.26 -12.49 -2.12
N ALA A 27 -4.58 -11.54 -1.24
CA ALA A 27 -5.68 -10.60 -1.41
C ALA A 27 -5.43 -9.55 -2.52
N ASP A 28 -6.51 -9.13 -3.19
CA ASP A 28 -6.43 -8.07 -4.20
C ASP A 28 -6.25 -6.69 -3.54
N VAL A 29 -5.04 -6.13 -3.64
CA VAL A 29 -4.69 -4.80 -3.09
C VAL A 29 -5.00 -3.64 -4.03
N ARG A 30 -5.61 -3.89 -5.20
CA ARG A 30 -5.83 -2.83 -6.20
C ARG A 30 -6.78 -1.77 -5.67
N GLU A 31 -7.80 -2.18 -4.91
CA GLU A 31 -8.74 -1.27 -4.27
C GLU A 31 -8.03 -0.36 -3.26
N VAL A 32 -7.16 -0.94 -2.42
CA VAL A 32 -6.37 -0.19 -1.43
C VAL A 32 -5.47 0.85 -2.12
N VAL A 33 -4.77 0.44 -3.18
CA VAL A 33 -3.89 1.33 -3.94
C VAL A 33 -4.70 2.45 -4.59
N THR A 34 -5.86 2.15 -5.16
CA THR A 34 -6.75 3.15 -5.78
C THR A 34 -7.23 4.17 -4.76
N GLU A 35 -7.70 3.71 -3.59
CA GLU A 35 -8.13 4.58 -2.50
C GLU A 35 -6.97 5.44 -1.97
N GLY A 36 -5.75 4.89 -1.95
CA GLY A 36 -4.56 5.60 -1.54
C GLY A 36 -4.24 6.81 -2.40
N TYR A 37 -4.39 6.72 -3.72
CA TYR A 37 -4.19 7.87 -4.62
C TYR A 37 -5.20 8.99 -4.39
N GLU A 38 -6.37 8.71 -3.80
CA GLU A 38 -7.34 9.76 -3.43
C GLU A 38 -6.99 10.46 -2.11
N ARG A 39 -6.15 9.83 -1.27
CA ARG A 39 -5.79 10.33 0.08
C ARG A 39 -4.39 10.92 0.17
N VAL A 40 -3.44 10.39 -0.59
CA VAL A 40 -2.02 10.71 -0.51
C VAL A 40 -1.59 11.40 -1.79
N ASP A 41 -0.93 12.55 -1.66
CA ASP A 41 -0.32 13.26 -2.78
C ASP A 41 1.05 12.63 -3.08
N VAL A 42 1.04 11.55 -3.85
CA VAL A 42 2.23 10.71 -4.10
C VAL A 42 3.38 11.46 -4.77
N ASP A 43 3.08 12.51 -5.52
CA ASP A 43 4.08 13.36 -6.18
C ASP A 43 4.83 14.26 -5.18
N ALA A 44 4.28 14.45 -3.97
CA ALA A 44 4.94 15.15 -2.87
C ALA A 44 5.79 14.22 -1.99
N CYS A 45 5.68 12.90 -2.17
CA CYS A 45 6.37 11.88 -1.39
C CYS A 45 7.72 11.49 -2.00
N GLU A 46 8.62 10.97 -1.16
CA GLU A 46 9.91 10.43 -1.60
C GLU A 46 9.80 8.94 -1.99
N ASP A 47 10.71 8.46 -2.86
CA ASP A 47 10.81 7.01 -3.14
C ASP A 47 11.12 6.23 -1.85
N GLY A 48 10.32 5.19 -1.61
CA GLY A 48 10.37 4.39 -0.40
C GLY A 48 9.64 4.99 0.81
N GLU A 49 9.00 6.16 0.66
CA GLU A 49 8.22 6.75 1.75
C GLU A 49 7.00 5.88 2.08
N ARG A 50 6.86 5.53 3.34
CA ARG A 50 5.71 4.78 3.85
C ARG A 50 4.57 5.75 4.13
N VAL A 51 3.42 5.46 3.55
CA VAL A 51 2.22 6.30 3.64
C VAL A 51 1.02 5.57 4.26
N GLY A 52 1.20 4.28 4.56
CA GLY A 52 0.16 3.48 5.20
C GLY A 52 0.55 2.03 5.43
N THR A 53 -0.44 1.22 5.77
CA THR A 53 -0.28 -0.21 6.07
C THR A 53 -1.57 -0.95 5.81
N VAL A 54 -1.49 -2.06 5.08
CA VAL A 54 -2.56 -3.03 4.89
C VAL A 54 -2.48 -4.06 6.00
N VAL A 55 -3.60 -4.32 6.68
CA VAL A 55 -3.72 -5.42 7.64
C VAL A 55 -4.56 -6.49 6.98
N ALA A 56 -3.98 -7.68 6.81
CA ALA A 56 -4.67 -8.81 6.20
C ALA A 56 -5.21 -9.79 7.25
N SER A 57 -6.07 -10.70 6.79
CA SER A 57 -6.53 -11.84 7.58
C SER A 57 -5.37 -12.77 7.93
N GLU A 58 -5.53 -13.62 8.95
CA GLU A 58 -4.46 -14.54 9.37
C GLU A 58 -3.99 -15.47 8.25
N ASP A 59 -4.86 -15.76 7.28
CA ASP A 59 -4.59 -16.60 6.11
C ASP A 59 -4.12 -15.82 4.87
N ASN A 60 -3.92 -14.50 4.94
CA ASN A 60 -3.52 -13.61 3.81
C ASN A 60 -4.50 -13.54 2.63
N LEU A 61 -5.71 -14.08 2.77
CA LEU A 61 -6.68 -14.14 1.68
C LEU A 61 -7.52 -12.86 1.54
N ASP A 62 -7.61 -12.06 2.61
CA ASP A 62 -8.49 -10.88 2.67
C ASP A 62 -7.80 -9.70 3.33
N VAL A 63 -8.09 -8.49 2.85
CA VAL A 63 -7.75 -7.24 3.55
C VAL A 63 -8.80 -7.00 4.63
N VAL A 64 -8.35 -6.87 5.87
CA VAL A 64 -9.21 -6.67 7.05
C VAL A 64 -9.27 -5.20 7.44
N ASP A 65 -8.17 -4.47 7.28
CA ASP A 65 -8.07 -3.06 7.66
C ASP A 65 -7.00 -2.35 6.82
N VAL A 66 -7.13 -1.04 6.64
CA VAL A 66 -6.13 -0.20 5.99
C VAL A 66 -5.88 1.04 6.85
N ARG A 67 -4.64 1.23 7.25
CA ARG A 67 -4.21 2.33 8.12
C ARG A 67 -3.32 3.28 7.34
N TRP A 68 -3.80 4.49 7.11
CA TRP A 68 -3.04 5.55 6.45
C TRP A 68 -2.23 6.33 7.49
N GLU A 69 -0.98 6.65 7.18
CA GLU A 69 -0.16 7.54 8.00
C GLU A 69 -0.46 8.99 7.57
N ASN A 70 -0.66 9.88 8.56
CA ASN A 70 -1.12 11.26 8.35
C ASN A 70 0.05 12.25 8.33
#